data_AF-A0A836UFG4-F1
#
_entry.id   AF-A0A836UFG4-F1
#
_cell.length_a   1.000
_cell.length_b   1.000
_cell.length_c   1.000
_cell.angle_alpha   90.00
_cell.angle_beta   90.00
_cell.angle_gamma   90.00
#
_symmetry.space_group_name_H-M   'P 1'
#
loop_
_entity.id
_entity.type
_entity.pdbx_description
1 polymer ?
#
loop_
_entity_poly.entity_id
_entity_poly.type
_entity_poly.pdbx_seq_one_letter_code
_entity_poly.pdbx_strand_id
1 'polypeptide(L)'
;MGADRHATSADGESWQVSSGLADGLATMPTLYHIVRDEAEPNPARRYKGLFGSTGRQLGVSADGFDWDMTDVVIPSQDESQFTHDVEQDRFLGFVKQPTEWGRSVWMSTSDDFRQFSEPELILHADEVDWENCRQRVKRIVEDPAYITPPIVDDVDYRAEIYNMAVLPYQGLYIGFPTVFNPIGAIPPPATNYTRINQIELAVSHDLRHWERVANREVFIGVEPWTGDNYGTSQLLPSGAPVVRDDGEIWCYYNALRMPGSRQQYQEFNRSKELFRLGVSAEAWQDLGALSLAKLPADRFAALEADEAGQVLTKPFELKGEDVYLNADAKWGKVYVEIVEGASRKAVEGFWVPLEEPEPFVGDEVRFKVTWKAQHDRVFHQPVRLRFYLHQARLYSFWIE
;
A
#
# COMPACT_ATOMS: atom_id res chain seq x y z
N MET A 1 -15.94 -19.38 15.98
CA MET A 1 -16.46 -18.02 15.72
C MET A 1 -16.27 -17.28 17.02
N GLY A 2 -15.23 -16.44 17.11
CA GLY A 2 -15.08 -15.56 18.25
C GLY A 2 -15.96 -14.34 18.05
N ALA A 3 -16.52 -13.79 19.13
CA ALA A 3 -17.19 -12.48 19.09
C ALA A 3 -16.29 -11.47 18.38
N ASP A 4 -16.88 -10.63 17.51
CA ASP A 4 -16.16 -9.54 16.88
C ASP A 4 -15.57 -8.65 17.99
N ARG A 5 -14.24 -8.68 18.12
CA ARG A 5 -13.50 -7.86 19.07
C ARG A 5 -13.15 -6.57 18.36
N HIS A 6 -13.57 -5.44 18.89
CA HIS A 6 -13.08 -4.14 18.44
C HIS A 6 -12.08 -3.58 19.45
N ALA A 7 -11.19 -2.73 18.94
CA ALA A 7 -10.31 -1.92 19.74
C ALA A 7 -10.46 -0.46 19.30
N THR A 8 -10.31 0.46 20.25
CA THR A 8 -10.33 1.89 19.98
C THR A 8 -8.99 2.50 20.31
N SER A 9 -8.60 3.52 19.57
CA SER A 9 -7.37 4.27 19.80
C SER A 9 -7.61 5.75 19.54
N ALA A 10 -7.10 6.61 20.42
CA ALA A 10 -7.16 8.05 20.27
C ALA A 10 -5.99 8.61 19.46
N ASP A 11 -4.83 7.95 19.54
CA ASP A 11 -3.60 8.31 18.82
C ASP A 11 -3.39 7.46 17.55
N GLY A 12 -4.10 6.33 17.41
CA GLY A 12 -3.95 5.34 16.35
C GLY A 12 -2.85 4.31 16.61
N GLU A 13 -2.13 4.39 17.72
CA GLU A 13 -1.00 3.52 18.08
C GLU A 13 -1.29 2.68 19.31
N SER A 14 -1.89 3.32 20.31
CA SER A 14 -2.24 2.73 21.59
C SER A 14 -3.68 2.25 21.53
N TRP A 15 -3.87 0.93 21.42
CA TRP A 15 -5.18 0.32 21.25
C TRP A 15 -5.71 -0.24 22.57
N GLN A 16 -6.95 0.13 22.90
CA GLN A 16 -7.69 -0.44 24.02
C GLN A 16 -8.70 -1.44 23.47
N VAL A 17 -8.50 -2.72 23.78
CA VAL A 17 -9.46 -3.76 23.42
C VAL A 17 -10.68 -3.62 24.31
N SER A 18 -11.82 -3.36 23.70
CA SER A 18 -13.09 -3.38 24.41
C SER A 18 -13.61 -4.81 24.47
N SER A 19 -13.52 -5.44 25.64
CA SER A 19 -14.21 -6.70 25.91
C SER A 19 -15.68 -6.42 26.16
N GLY A 20 -16.52 -6.39 25.11
CA GLY A 20 -17.90 -5.92 25.31
C GLY A 20 -18.95 -6.19 24.25
N LEU A 21 -18.65 -6.79 23.09
CA LEU A 21 -19.73 -7.28 22.24
C LEU A 21 -20.20 -8.63 22.77
N ALA A 22 -21.34 -8.59 23.46
CA ALA A 22 -22.05 -9.75 23.96
C ALA A 22 -22.27 -10.79 22.85
N ASP A 23 -22.36 -12.05 23.25
CA ASP A 23 -22.63 -13.25 22.45
C ASP A 23 -23.99 -13.21 21.71
N GLY A 24 -24.21 -12.21 20.84
CA GLY A 24 -25.47 -11.97 20.12
C GLY A 24 -25.38 -12.07 18.59
N LEU A 25 -24.20 -12.17 17.99
CA LEU A 25 -24.00 -12.14 16.53
C LEU A 25 -23.86 -13.53 15.89
N ALA A 26 -24.43 -14.59 16.48
CA ALA A 26 -24.33 -15.94 15.92
C ALA A 26 -25.05 -16.12 14.57
N THR A 27 -25.81 -15.12 14.09
CA THR A 27 -26.61 -15.19 12.84
C THR A 27 -26.19 -14.20 11.76
N MET A 28 -25.30 -13.24 12.07
CA MET A 28 -24.88 -12.22 11.11
C MET A 28 -23.58 -12.64 10.43
N PRO A 29 -23.38 -12.35 9.13
CA PRO A 29 -22.07 -12.56 8.52
C PRO A 29 -21.03 -11.67 9.23
N THR A 30 -19.77 -12.09 9.25
CA THR A 30 -18.68 -11.36 9.92
C THR A 30 -18.39 -10.04 9.22
N LEU A 31 -18.24 -8.94 9.98
CA LEU A 31 -17.81 -7.64 9.44
C LEU A 31 -16.38 -7.76 8.89
N TYR A 32 -16.19 -7.38 7.63
CA TYR A 32 -14.90 -7.48 6.92
C TYR A 32 -14.27 -6.10 6.68
N HIS A 33 -15.08 -5.12 6.27
CA HIS A 33 -14.64 -3.73 6.12
C HIS A 33 -15.67 -2.76 6.68
N ILE A 34 -15.21 -1.62 7.16
CA ILE A 34 -16.04 -0.53 7.63
C ILE A 34 -15.43 0.80 7.17
N VAL A 35 -16.28 1.72 6.69
CA VAL A 35 -15.93 3.11 6.46
C VAL A 35 -17.00 4.01 7.09
N ARG A 36 -16.61 5.23 7.44
CA ARG A 36 -17.50 6.28 7.92
C ARG A 36 -17.68 7.32 6.82
N ASP A 37 -18.92 7.63 6.52
CA ASP A 37 -19.31 8.58 5.48
C ASP A 37 -19.83 9.87 6.13
N GLU A 38 -18.98 10.89 6.22
CA GLU A 38 -19.34 12.17 6.85
C GLU A 38 -20.39 12.95 6.06
N ALA A 39 -20.53 12.70 4.75
CA ALA A 39 -21.47 13.39 3.89
C ALA A 39 -22.89 12.80 3.95
N GLU A 40 -23.06 11.57 4.46
CA GLU A 40 -24.36 10.90 4.53
C GLU A 40 -25.43 11.76 5.24
N PRO A 41 -26.54 12.12 4.57
CA PRO A 41 -27.58 12.93 5.18
C PRO A 41 -28.43 12.15 6.19
N ASN A 42 -28.57 10.83 6.05
CA ASN A 42 -29.29 10.00 7.00
C ASN A 42 -28.35 9.48 8.10
N PRO A 43 -28.44 9.95 9.36
CA PRO A 43 -27.55 9.51 10.43
C PRO A 43 -27.59 8.00 10.69
N ALA A 44 -28.71 7.32 10.36
CA ALA A 44 -28.83 5.87 10.50
C ALA A 44 -27.96 5.07 9.50
N ARG A 45 -27.38 5.74 8.50
CA ARG A 45 -26.52 5.13 7.47
C ARG A 45 -25.08 5.63 7.53
N ARG A 46 -24.67 6.26 8.63
CA ARG A 46 -23.37 6.94 8.76
C ARG A 46 -22.18 6.00 8.50
N TYR A 47 -22.27 4.77 8.96
CA TYR A 47 -21.28 3.72 8.75
C TYR A 47 -21.73 2.80 7.63
N LYS A 48 -20.77 2.45 6.76
CA LYS A 48 -20.96 1.56 5.62
C LYS A 48 -20.06 0.34 5.82
N GLY A 49 -20.65 -0.84 5.85
CA GLY A 49 -19.96 -2.09 6.18
C GLY A 49 -20.06 -3.12 5.06
N LEU A 50 -18.97 -3.86 4.81
CA LEU A 50 -18.95 -5.04 3.96
C LEU A 50 -18.78 -6.28 4.84
N PHE A 51 -19.65 -7.28 4.63
CA PHE A 51 -19.78 -8.45 5.49
C PHE A 51 -19.62 -9.76 4.72
N GLY A 52 -19.13 -10.79 5.42
CA GLY A 52 -19.00 -12.15 4.91
C GLY A 52 -17.60 -12.49 4.44
N SER A 53 -17.26 -13.78 4.50
CA SER A 53 -15.99 -14.31 4.02
C SER A 53 -16.00 -14.58 2.51
N THR A 54 -17.14 -14.99 1.93
CA THR A 54 -17.31 -15.18 0.48
C THR A 54 -18.47 -14.34 -0.01
N GLY A 55 -18.23 -13.46 -0.97
CA GLY A 55 -19.10 -12.32 -1.25
C GLY A 55 -19.00 -11.24 -0.17
N ARG A 56 -19.45 -10.03 -0.49
CA ARG A 56 -19.45 -8.89 0.43
C ARG A 56 -20.84 -8.28 0.50
N GLN A 57 -21.61 -8.72 1.50
CA GLN A 57 -22.95 -8.20 1.76
C GLN A 57 -22.85 -6.79 2.36
N LEU A 58 -23.70 -5.87 1.93
CA LEU A 58 -23.70 -4.51 2.44
C LEU A 58 -24.52 -4.42 3.74
N GLY A 59 -24.00 -3.68 4.70
CA GLY A 59 -24.73 -3.24 5.89
C GLY A 59 -24.53 -1.75 6.13
N VAL A 60 -25.53 -1.10 6.71
CA VAL A 60 -25.46 0.30 7.14
C VAL A 60 -25.72 0.42 8.63
N SER A 61 -25.10 1.39 9.29
CA SER A 61 -25.25 1.56 10.73
C SER A 61 -25.15 3.04 11.14
N ALA A 62 -25.80 3.39 12.24
CA ALA A 62 -25.66 4.70 12.87
C ALA A 62 -24.35 4.83 13.67
N ASP A 63 -23.90 3.73 14.29
CA ASP A 63 -22.82 3.71 15.29
C ASP A 63 -21.66 2.77 14.96
N GLY A 64 -21.79 1.95 13.91
CA GLY A 64 -20.80 0.97 13.48
C GLY A 64 -20.88 -0.37 14.23
N PHE A 65 -21.89 -0.56 15.07
CA PHE A 65 -22.07 -1.76 15.89
C PHE A 65 -23.41 -2.45 15.61
N ASP A 66 -24.49 -1.68 15.49
CA ASP A 66 -25.82 -2.19 15.17
C ASP A 66 -26.12 -1.98 13.68
N TRP A 67 -26.32 -3.08 12.94
CA TRP A 67 -26.31 -3.07 11.48
C TRP A 67 -27.66 -3.43 10.85
N ASP A 68 -28.14 -2.56 9.96
CA ASP A 68 -29.21 -2.83 9.02
C ASP A 68 -28.63 -3.44 7.74
N MET A 69 -28.87 -4.74 7.54
CA MET A 69 -28.35 -5.48 6.39
C MET A 69 -29.20 -5.29 5.14
N THR A 70 -28.55 -5.33 3.99
CA THR A 70 -29.21 -5.32 2.67
C THR A 70 -29.04 -6.68 1.97
N ASP A 71 -29.86 -6.94 0.96
CA ASP A 71 -29.73 -8.16 0.14
C ASP A 71 -28.65 -8.04 -0.96
N VAL A 72 -27.96 -6.90 -1.05
CA VAL A 72 -26.93 -6.67 -2.07
C VAL A 72 -25.61 -7.28 -1.63
N VAL A 73 -24.99 -8.04 -2.54
CA VAL A 73 -23.73 -8.75 -2.30
C VAL A 73 -22.79 -8.49 -3.48
N ILE A 74 -21.60 -7.97 -3.21
CA ILE A 74 -20.54 -7.85 -4.22
C ILE A 74 -19.85 -9.22 -4.33
N PRO A 75 -19.77 -9.84 -5.53
CA PRO A 75 -19.09 -11.13 -5.70
C PRO A 75 -17.59 -11.04 -5.35
N SER A 76 -17.13 -11.88 -4.43
CA SER A 76 -15.73 -11.99 -4.02
C SER A 76 -15.41 -13.38 -3.46
N GLN A 77 -14.15 -13.80 -3.53
CA GLN A 77 -13.62 -14.90 -2.73
C GLN A 77 -13.34 -14.46 -1.28
N ASP A 78 -12.37 -15.10 -0.62
CA ASP A 78 -12.03 -14.94 0.81
C ASP A 78 -11.42 -13.57 1.18
N GLU A 79 -11.06 -12.71 0.22
CA GLU A 79 -10.40 -11.42 0.47
C GLU A 79 -11.00 -10.27 -0.33
N SER A 80 -10.87 -9.05 0.20
CA SER A 80 -11.23 -7.80 -0.47
C SER A 80 -10.54 -6.61 0.21
N GLN A 81 -10.68 -5.43 -0.38
CA GLN A 81 -10.41 -4.13 0.24
C GLN A 81 -11.56 -3.17 -0.08
N PHE A 82 -11.77 -2.17 0.77
CA PHE A 82 -12.87 -1.22 0.62
C PHE A 82 -12.43 0.19 0.98
N THR A 83 -12.73 1.14 0.10
CA THR A 83 -12.33 2.54 0.23
C THR A 83 -13.52 3.44 -0.06
N HIS A 84 -13.67 4.51 0.72
CA HIS A 84 -14.51 5.65 0.38
C HIS A 84 -13.63 6.76 -0.18
N ASP A 85 -13.78 7.05 -1.48
CA ASP A 85 -13.13 8.18 -2.12
C ASP A 85 -13.96 9.44 -1.87
N VAL A 86 -13.54 10.20 -0.86
CA VAL A 86 -14.25 11.37 -0.36
C VAL A 86 -14.19 12.55 -1.34
N GLU A 87 -13.12 12.69 -2.12
CA GLU A 87 -13.00 13.78 -3.11
C GLU A 87 -14.01 13.62 -4.24
N GLN A 88 -14.30 12.38 -4.60
CA GLN A 88 -15.20 12.04 -5.69
C GLN A 88 -16.56 11.50 -5.23
N ASP A 89 -16.79 11.45 -3.92
CA ASP A 89 -17.99 10.93 -3.25
C ASP A 89 -18.44 9.56 -3.80
N ARG A 90 -17.52 8.58 -3.79
CA ARG A 90 -17.80 7.22 -4.31
C ARG A 90 -17.17 6.12 -3.46
N PHE A 91 -17.85 4.98 -3.41
CA PHE A 91 -17.40 3.78 -2.72
C PHE A 91 -16.74 2.81 -3.70
N LEU A 92 -15.58 2.28 -3.31
CA LEU A 92 -14.73 1.42 -4.14
C LEU A 92 -14.53 0.08 -3.44
N GLY A 93 -15.12 -0.98 -3.98
CA GLY A 93 -14.91 -2.36 -3.55
C GLY A 93 -13.88 -3.06 -4.44
N PHE A 94 -12.74 -3.44 -3.87
CA PHE A 94 -11.69 -4.19 -4.55
C PHE A 94 -11.78 -5.66 -4.12
N VAL A 95 -12.31 -6.51 -4.99
CA VAL A 95 -12.69 -7.89 -4.68
C VAL A 95 -11.76 -8.90 -5.35
N LYS A 96 -11.56 -10.03 -4.69
CA LYS A 96 -10.69 -11.10 -5.20
C LYS A 96 -11.51 -12.07 -6.05
N GLN A 97 -11.14 -12.22 -7.32
CA GLN A 97 -11.70 -13.25 -8.20
C GLN A 97 -10.61 -13.88 -9.07
N PRO A 98 -10.78 -15.14 -9.51
CA PRO A 98 -9.77 -15.83 -10.28
C PRO A 98 -9.77 -15.37 -11.75
N THR A 99 -8.59 -15.41 -12.36
CA THR A 99 -8.38 -15.35 -13.81
C THR A 99 -7.49 -16.52 -14.24
N GLU A 100 -7.08 -16.57 -15.50
CA GLU A 100 -6.02 -17.51 -15.94
C GLU A 100 -4.66 -17.24 -15.28
N TRP A 101 -4.48 -16.06 -14.67
CA TRP A 101 -3.30 -15.64 -13.91
C TRP A 101 -3.41 -15.93 -12.40
N GLY A 102 -4.39 -16.74 -11.99
CA GLY A 102 -4.65 -17.06 -10.58
C GLY A 102 -5.50 -15.98 -9.90
N ARG A 103 -5.26 -15.72 -8.61
CA ARG A 103 -5.97 -14.65 -7.88
C ARG A 103 -5.66 -13.29 -8.52
N SER A 104 -6.70 -12.50 -8.71
CA SER A 104 -6.63 -11.18 -9.34
C SER A 104 -7.57 -10.21 -8.65
N VAL A 105 -7.35 -8.92 -8.87
CA VAL A 105 -8.13 -7.84 -8.28
C VAL A 105 -9.14 -7.32 -9.29
N TRP A 106 -10.39 -7.35 -8.87
CA TRP A 106 -11.52 -6.80 -9.60
C TRP A 106 -12.09 -5.64 -8.80
N MET A 107 -12.70 -4.66 -9.47
CA MET A 107 -13.27 -3.49 -8.83
C MET A 107 -14.75 -3.36 -9.12
N SER A 108 -15.50 -3.01 -8.09
CA SER A 108 -16.92 -2.68 -8.15
C SER A 108 -17.13 -1.34 -7.45
N THR A 109 -17.95 -0.45 -8.03
CA THR A 109 -18.13 0.91 -7.53
C THR A 109 -19.59 1.23 -7.22
N SER A 110 -19.81 2.18 -6.31
CA SER A 110 -21.14 2.70 -5.97
C SER A 110 -21.06 4.17 -5.58
N ASP A 111 -22.00 4.99 -6.03
CA ASP A 111 -22.09 6.41 -5.64
C ASP A 111 -23.04 6.61 -4.44
N ASP A 112 -23.82 5.60 -4.05
CA ASP A 112 -24.89 5.75 -3.04
C ASP A 112 -24.89 4.68 -1.93
N PHE A 113 -23.98 3.71 -2.04
CA PHE A 113 -23.89 2.52 -1.20
C PHE A 113 -25.20 1.71 -1.13
N ARG A 114 -25.99 1.70 -2.21
CA ARG A 114 -27.21 0.88 -2.33
C ARG A 114 -27.06 -0.18 -3.39
N GLN A 115 -26.43 0.16 -4.50
CA GLN A 115 -26.10 -0.77 -5.57
C GLN A 115 -24.65 -0.59 -5.97
N PHE A 116 -24.02 -1.71 -6.31
CA PHE A 116 -22.64 -1.75 -6.76
C PHE A 116 -22.62 -2.27 -8.20
N SER A 117 -21.70 -1.75 -9.01
CA SER A 117 -21.50 -2.24 -10.37
C SER A 117 -21.10 -3.71 -10.38
N GLU A 118 -21.30 -4.41 -11.49
CA GLU A 118 -20.63 -5.70 -11.68
C GLU A 118 -19.10 -5.51 -11.56
N PRO A 119 -18.38 -6.43 -10.89
CA PRO A 119 -16.93 -6.32 -10.78
C PRO A 119 -16.24 -6.38 -12.15
N GLU A 120 -15.28 -5.49 -12.37
CA GLU A 120 -14.43 -5.46 -13.56
C GLU A 120 -12.96 -5.71 -13.20
N LEU A 121 -12.23 -6.48 -14.03
CA LEU A 121 -10.83 -6.81 -13.77
C LEU A 121 -9.98 -5.55 -13.90
N ILE A 122 -9.18 -5.24 -12.89
CA ILE A 122 -8.30 -4.05 -12.87
C ILE A 122 -6.82 -4.38 -12.70
N LEU A 123 -6.48 -5.51 -12.09
CA LEU A 123 -5.09 -5.93 -11.91
C LEU A 123 -4.98 -7.45 -11.78
N HIS A 124 -4.02 -8.04 -12.48
CA HIS A 124 -3.59 -9.42 -12.31
C HIS A 124 -2.06 -9.50 -12.32
N ALA A 125 -1.52 -10.66 -11.94
CA ALA A 125 -0.08 -10.90 -12.01
C ALA A 125 0.34 -11.20 -13.46
N ASP A 126 1.62 -11.06 -13.76
CA ASP A 126 2.20 -11.38 -15.06
C ASP A 126 3.55 -12.11 -14.94
N GLU A 127 4.24 -12.31 -16.05
CA GLU A 127 5.52 -13.03 -16.08
C GLU A 127 6.64 -12.33 -15.30
N VAL A 128 6.59 -11.00 -15.17
CA VAL A 128 7.56 -10.25 -14.35
C VAL A 128 7.34 -10.56 -12.88
N ASP A 129 6.08 -10.68 -12.43
CA ASP A 129 5.77 -11.12 -11.08
C ASP A 129 6.27 -12.55 -10.82
N TRP A 130 6.20 -13.43 -11.82
CA TRP A 130 6.68 -14.81 -11.69
C TRP A 130 8.19 -14.88 -11.57
N GLU A 131 8.94 -14.09 -12.34
CA GLU A 131 10.39 -14.02 -12.21
C GLU A 131 10.78 -13.43 -10.85
N ASN A 132 10.14 -12.33 -10.44
CA ASN A 132 10.37 -11.73 -9.13
C ASN A 132 10.07 -12.72 -7.99
N CYS A 133 9.01 -13.51 -8.12
CA CYS A 133 8.67 -14.57 -7.17
C CYS A 133 9.81 -15.57 -7.00
N ARG A 134 10.38 -16.10 -8.09
CA ARG A 134 11.52 -17.02 -8.01
C ARG A 134 12.68 -16.43 -7.23
N GLN A 135 13.04 -15.17 -7.51
CA GLN A 135 14.15 -14.49 -6.83
C GLN A 135 13.86 -14.26 -5.35
N ARG A 136 12.63 -13.85 -4.99
CA ARG A 136 12.21 -13.63 -3.59
C ARG A 136 12.18 -14.92 -2.79
N VAL A 137 11.60 -15.99 -3.35
CA VAL A 137 11.54 -17.31 -2.73
C VAL A 137 12.95 -17.85 -2.51
N LYS A 138 13.82 -17.79 -3.53
CA LYS A 138 15.22 -18.22 -3.41
C LYS A 138 15.92 -17.47 -2.29
N ARG A 139 15.82 -16.13 -2.25
CA ARG A 139 16.43 -15.31 -1.21
C ARG A 139 16.01 -15.76 0.20
N ILE A 140 14.72 -15.97 0.43
CA ILE A 140 14.22 -16.36 1.76
C ILE A 140 14.64 -17.76 2.17
N VAL A 141 14.68 -18.69 1.21
CA VAL A 141 15.07 -20.08 1.48
C VAL A 141 16.58 -20.21 1.71
N GLU A 142 17.39 -19.39 1.05
CA GLU A 142 18.86 -19.45 1.13
C GLU A 142 19.45 -18.58 2.25
N ASP A 143 18.80 -17.48 2.62
CA ASP A 143 19.29 -16.58 3.66
C ASP A 143 18.93 -17.10 5.07
N PRO A 144 19.93 -17.47 5.90
CA PRO A 144 19.67 -18.01 7.24
C PRO A 144 19.04 -16.99 8.18
N ALA A 145 18.98 -15.70 7.84
CA ALA A 145 18.28 -14.73 8.66
C ALA A 145 16.75 -14.91 8.59
N TYR A 146 16.19 -15.59 7.58
CA TYR A 146 14.74 -15.74 7.39
C TYR A 146 14.24 -17.11 7.86
N ILE A 147 12.93 -17.20 8.12
CA ILE A 147 12.24 -18.45 8.41
C ILE A 147 11.80 -19.15 7.12
N THR A 148 12.37 -20.34 6.90
CA THR A 148 12.00 -21.18 5.76
C THR A 148 10.64 -21.84 6.03
N PRO A 149 9.68 -21.81 5.08
CA PRO A 149 8.41 -22.51 5.22
C PRO A 149 8.56 -24.03 5.40
N PRO A 150 7.54 -24.71 5.98
CA PRO A 150 7.61 -26.14 6.26
C PRO A 150 7.75 -27.00 4.99
N ILE A 151 7.25 -26.50 3.86
CA ILE A 151 7.35 -27.11 2.54
C ILE A 151 8.05 -26.12 1.62
N VAL A 152 9.12 -26.59 0.99
CA VAL A 152 9.75 -25.96 -0.18
C VAL A 152 9.99 -27.13 -1.13
N ASP A 153 9.43 -27.05 -2.32
CA ASP A 153 9.66 -28.02 -3.39
C ASP A 153 10.36 -27.32 -4.57
N ASP A 154 10.73 -28.10 -5.60
CA ASP A 154 11.47 -27.59 -6.76
C ASP A 154 10.54 -27.11 -7.89
N VAL A 155 9.27 -26.81 -7.59
CA VAL A 155 8.28 -26.37 -8.58
C VAL A 155 8.24 -24.85 -8.67
N ASP A 156 8.37 -24.35 -9.89
CA ASP A 156 8.16 -22.95 -10.21
C ASP A 156 6.65 -22.62 -10.21
N TYR A 157 6.17 -22.17 -9.07
CA TYR A 157 4.80 -21.67 -8.95
C TYR A 157 4.66 -20.23 -9.47
N ARG A 158 3.44 -19.88 -9.86
CA ARG A 158 3.08 -18.56 -10.39
C ARG A 158 2.74 -17.63 -9.24
N ALA A 159 3.34 -16.45 -9.21
CA ALA A 159 2.84 -15.38 -8.36
C ALA A 159 1.45 -14.92 -8.81
N GLU A 160 0.67 -14.47 -7.84
CA GLU A 160 -0.70 -14.02 -8.02
C GLU A 160 -0.91 -12.71 -7.23
N ILE A 161 -1.94 -11.93 -7.56
CA ILE A 161 -2.29 -10.74 -6.78
C ILE A 161 -3.40 -11.11 -5.79
N TYR A 162 -3.05 -11.10 -4.50
CA TYR A 162 -3.91 -11.61 -3.44
C TYR A 162 -5.02 -10.64 -3.05
N ASN A 163 -4.69 -9.37 -2.86
CA ASN A 163 -5.63 -8.26 -2.67
C ASN A 163 -4.91 -6.95 -3.02
N MET A 164 -5.62 -5.83 -3.03
CA MET A 164 -5.03 -4.51 -3.24
C MET A 164 -5.83 -3.46 -2.50
N ALA A 165 -5.22 -2.81 -1.51
CA ALA A 165 -5.80 -1.61 -0.91
C ALA A 165 -5.52 -0.41 -1.83
N VAL A 166 -6.39 0.58 -1.81
CA VAL A 166 -6.23 1.78 -2.66
C VAL A 166 -6.47 3.03 -1.84
N LEU A 167 -5.52 3.96 -1.94
CA LEU A 167 -5.55 5.30 -1.37
C LEU A 167 -5.80 6.33 -2.50
N PRO A 168 -6.96 7.02 -2.50
CA PRO A 168 -7.13 8.29 -3.21
C PRO A 168 -6.17 9.32 -2.59
N TYR A 169 -5.29 9.90 -3.39
CA TYR A 169 -4.21 10.77 -2.91
C TYR A 169 -3.86 11.82 -3.96
N GLN A 170 -4.08 13.10 -3.67
CA GLN A 170 -3.56 14.24 -4.46
C GLN A 170 -3.89 14.14 -5.97
N GLY A 171 -5.12 13.74 -6.33
CA GLY A 171 -5.56 13.61 -7.72
C GLY A 171 -5.08 12.35 -8.46
N LEU A 172 -4.54 11.37 -7.75
CA LEU A 172 -4.28 10.02 -8.25
C LEU A 172 -4.75 8.96 -7.23
N TYR A 173 -4.68 7.69 -7.64
CA TYR A 173 -4.91 6.55 -6.78
C TYR A 173 -3.60 5.77 -6.63
N ILE A 174 -3.20 5.54 -5.38
CA ILE A 174 -2.05 4.70 -5.03
C ILE A 174 -2.58 3.34 -4.57
N GLY A 175 -2.21 2.30 -5.29
CA GLY A 175 -2.57 0.92 -5.01
C GLY A 175 -1.45 0.20 -4.27
N PHE A 176 -1.83 -0.67 -3.34
CA PHE A 176 -0.94 -1.49 -2.52
C PHE A 176 -1.20 -2.97 -2.82
N PRO A 177 -0.85 -3.47 -4.02
CA PRO A 177 -1.08 -4.86 -4.37
C PRO A 177 -0.23 -5.77 -3.49
N THR A 178 -0.90 -6.73 -2.86
CA THR A 178 -0.22 -7.82 -2.16
C THR A 178 0.08 -8.94 -3.14
N VAL A 179 1.36 -9.15 -3.41
CA VAL A 179 1.84 -10.25 -4.24
C VAL A 179 1.95 -11.52 -3.41
N PHE A 180 1.20 -12.53 -3.80
CA PHE A 180 1.26 -13.88 -3.26
C PHE A 180 2.39 -14.64 -3.97
N ASN A 181 3.40 -15.07 -3.21
CA ASN A 181 4.55 -15.80 -3.73
C ASN A 181 4.54 -17.23 -3.15
N PRO A 182 4.02 -18.21 -3.89
CA PRO A 182 3.97 -19.62 -3.48
C PRO A 182 5.35 -20.27 -3.47
N ILE A 183 5.59 -21.15 -2.49
CA ILE A 183 6.90 -21.79 -2.23
C ILE A 183 6.81 -23.33 -2.27
N GLY A 184 5.65 -23.89 -1.94
CA GLY A 184 5.46 -25.34 -1.90
C GLY A 184 4.00 -25.72 -1.80
N ALA A 185 3.59 -26.76 -2.53
CA ALA A 185 2.20 -27.21 -2.49
C ALA A 185 1.92 -28.03 -1.22
N ILE A 186 0.87 -27.64 -0.50
CA ILE A 186 0.32 -28.40 0.62
C ILE A 186 -0.62 -29.47 0.03
N PRO A 187 -0.36 -30.76 0.29
CA PRO A 187 -1.15 -31.85 -0.28
C PRO A 187 -2.61 -31.85 0.21
N PRO A 188 -3.50 -32.63 -0.44
CA PRO A 188 -4.85 -32.85 0.06
C PRO A 188 -4.88 -33.30 1.54
N PRO A 189 -5.89 -32.91 2.33
CA PRO A 189 -7.11 -32.22 1.92
C PRO A 189 -7.02 -30.68 1.88
N ALA A 190 -5.89 -30.09 2.28
CA ALA A 190 -5.78 -28.63 2.39
C ALA A 190 -5.63 -27.93 1.04
N THR A 191 -4.99 -28.58 0.05
CA THR A 191 -4.86 -28.12 -1.35
C THR A 191 -4.55 -26.62 -1.48
N ASN A 192 -3.48 -26.17 -0.83
CA ASN A 192 -3.06 -24.76 -0.77
C ASN A 192 -1.53 -24.69 -0.89
N TYR A 193 -0.90 -23.56 -0.55
CA TYR A 193 0.55 -23.39 -0.63
C TYR A 193 1.14 -22.83 0.68
N THR A 194 2.36 -23.29 0.99
CA THR A 194 3.30 -22.47 1.75
C THR A 194 3.69 -21.26 0.91
N ARG A 195 3.90 -20.11 1.54
CA ARG A 195 3.94 -18.84 0.83
C ARG A 195 4.60 -17.73 1.64
N ILE A 196 4.94 -16.68 0.92
CA ILE A 196 5.12 -15.34 1.46
C ILE A 196 4.21 -14.35 0.73
N ASN A 197 3.70 -13.37 1.45
CA ASN A 197 2.93 -12.27 0.87
C ASN A 197 3.66 -10.95 1.16
N GLN A 198 3.86 -10.14 0.13
CA GLN A 198 4.58 -8.87 0.21
C GLN A 198 3.81 -7.79 -0.53
N ILE A 199 3.92 -6.55 -0.08
CA ILE A 199 3.15 -5.42 -0.61
C ILE A 199 4.06 -4.60 -1.52
N GLU A 200 3.57 -4.29 -2.72
CA GLU A 200 4.22 -3.39 -3.68
C GLU A 200 3.37 -2.13 -3.92
N LEU A 201 3.78 -1.29 -4.88
CA LEU A 201 3.05 -0.10 -5.29
C LEU A 201 2.55 -0.20 -6.74
N ALA A 202 1.36 0.36 -6.96
CA ALA A 202 0.80 0.65 -8.26
C ALA A 202 0.15 2.04 -8.25
N VAL A 203 -0.02 2.66 -9.42
CA VAL A 203 -0.72 3.95 -9.54
C VAL A 203 -1.77 3.89 -10.64
N SER A 204 -2.83 4.68 -10.47
CA SER A 204 -3.85 4.91 -11.49
C SER A 204 -4.39 6.34 -11.40
N HIS A 205 -4.81 6.90 -12.53
CA HIS A 205 -5.54 8.17 -12.57
C HIS A 205 -7.06 7.98 -12.74
N ASP A 206 -7.51 6.77 -13.10
CA ASP A 206 -8.90 6.51 -13.50
C ASP A 206 -9.51 5.26 -12.85
N LEU A 207 -8.77 4.61 -11.93
CA LEU A 207 -9.08 3.33 -11.27
C LEU A 207 -9.19 2.11 -12.19
N ARG A 208 -9.03 2.28 -13.50
CA ARG A 208 -9.21 1.23 -14.52
C ARG A 208 -7.86 0.76 -15.04
N HIS A 209 -6.99 1.70 -15.37
CA HIS A 209 -5.65 1.43 -15.88
C HIS A 209 -4.65 1.62 -14.75
N TRP A 210 -3.98 0.53 -14.39
CA TRP A 210 -3.01 0.50 -13.30
C TRP A 210 -1.60 0.27 -13.84
N GLU A 211 -0.66 1.10 -13.38
CA GLU A 211 0.77 0.95 -13.66
C GLU A 211 1.48 0.43 -12.40
N ARG A 212 2.24 -0.66 -12.54
CA ARG A 212 3.15 -1.14 -11.48
C ARG A 212 4.41 -0.28 -11.50
N VAL A 213 4.69 0.43 -10.41
CA VAL A 213 5.74 1.47 -10.35
C VAL A 213 6.98 0.99 -9.60
N ALA A 214 8.01 1.85 -9.52
CA ALA A 214 9.24 1.62 -8.75
C ALA A 214 9.90 0.26 -9.04
N ASN A 215 9.88 -0.18 -10.30
CA ASN A 215 10.40 -1.48 -10.73
C ASN A 215 9.84 -2.68 -9.94
N ARG A 216 8.61 -2.57 -9.39
CA ARG A 216 8.00 -3.61 -8.54
C ARG A 216 8.84 -3.95 -7.32
N GLU A 217 9.61 -2.99 -6.82
CA GLU A 217 10.27 -3.12 -5.54
C GLU A 217 9.23 -3.30 -4.43
N VAL A 218 9.61 -4.11 -3.44
CA VAL A 218 8.76 -4.38 -2.29
C VAL A 218 8.69 -3.13 -1.43
N PHE A 219 7.47 -2.65 -1.19
CA PHE A 219 7.20 -1.50 -0.33
C PHE A 219 7.14 -1.90 1.14
N ILE A 220 6.35 -2.93 1.47
CA ILE A 220 6.31 -3.54 2.81
C ILE A 220 6.61 -5.03 2.64
N GLY A 221 7.78 -5.45 3.12
CA GLY A 221 8.37 -6.75 2.85
C GLY A 221 8.59 -7.59 4.09
N VAL A 222 8.64 -8.90 3.88
CA VAL A 222 8.96 -9.84 4.96
C VAL A 222 10.33 -9.57 5.55
N GLU A 223 10.42 -9.69 6.86
CA GLU A 223 11.61 -9.36 7.64
C GLU A 223 12.39 -10.62 8.06
N PRO A 224 13.72 -10.50 8.31
CA PRO A 224 14.49 -11.52 9.01
C PRO A 224 13.87 -11.88 10.36
N TRP A 225 14.03 -13.12 10.81
CA TRP A 225 13.57 -13.58 12.12
C TRP A 225 14.42 -12.98 13.25
N THR A 226 13.79 -12.19 14.13
CA THR A 226 14.44 -11.67 15.36
C THR A 226 13.92 -12.33 16.63
N GLY A 227 12.87 -13.14 16.53
CA GLY A 227 12.27 -13.88 17.65
C GLY A 227 11.03 -13.22 18.26
N ASP A 228 10.93 -11.90 18.18
CA ASP A 228 9.85 -11.08 18.71
C ASP A 228 9.00 -10.41 17.62
N ASN A 229 9.50 -10.34 16.40
CA ASN A 229 8.85 -9.70 15.27
C ASN A 229 7.76 -10.58 14.61
N TYR A 230 6.90 -9.99 13.76
CA TYR A 230 5.70 -10.66 13.22
C TYR A 230 5.69 -10.74 11.69
N GLY A 231 6.40 -9.87 10.99
CA GLY A 231 6.36 -9.74 9.55
C GLY A 231 7.17 -10.80 8.80
N THR A 232 7.26 -12.01 9.33
CA THR A 232 8.21 -13.02 8.84
C THR A 232 7.60 -14.00 7.83
N SER A 233 6.31 -13.89 7.49
CA SER A 233 5.67 -14.72 6.46
C SER A 233 4.73 -13.97 5.52
N GLN A 234 3.66 -13.37 6.04
CA GLN A 234 2.66 -12.73 5.17
C GLN A 234 2.32 -11.35 5.70
N LEU A 235 2.33 -10.38 4.79
CA LEU A 235 1.96 -8.99 5.05
C LEU A 235 0.76 -8.64 4.17
N LEU A 236 -0.31 -8.13 4.78
CA LEU A 236 -1.57 -7.81 4.11
C LEU A 236 -2.04 -6.42 4.55
N PRO A 237 -2.35 -5.48 3.63
CA PRO A 237 -2.95 -4.21 4.01
C PRO A 237 -4.25 -4.40 4.79
N SER A 238 -4.45 -3.57 5.82
CA SER A 238 -5.66 -3.57 6.65
C SER A 238 -6.54 -2.37 6.34
N GLY A 239 -6.87 -2.19 5.05
CA GLY A 239 -7.56 -1.01 4.52
C GLY A 239 -6.62 -0.07 3.77
N ALA A 240 -7.19 1.01 3.24
CA ALA A 240 -6.42 2.10 2.67
C ALA A 240 -5.56 2.76 3.76
N PRO A 241 -4.30 3.17 3.46
CA PRO A 241 -3.54 4.02 4.36
C PRO A 241 -4.32 5.27 4.80
N VAL A 242 -3.99 5.80 5.97
CA VAL A 242 -4.62 6.99 6.54
C VAL A 242 -3.66 8.16 6.40
N VAL A 243 -4.07 9.21 5.69
CA VAL A 243 -3.36 10.49 5.67
C VAL A 243 -3.77 11.27 6.92
N ARG A 244 -2.80 11.64 7.74
CA ARG A 244 -2.98 12.40 8.99
C ARG A 244 -3.01 13.90 8.69
N ASP A 245 -3.48 14.69 9.65
CA ASP A 245 -3.61 16.16 9.52
C ASP A 245 -2.26 16.86 9.27
N ASP A 246 -1.15 16.27 9.73
CA ASP A 246 0.22 16.76 9.50
C ASP A 246 0.84 16.24 8.18
N GLY A 247 0.08 15.47 7.40
CA GLY A 247 0.50 14.87 6.14
C GLY A 247 1.22 13.53 6.29
N GLU A 248 1.45 13.02 7.50
CA GLU A 248 2.01 11.67 7.67
C GLU A 248 1.03 10.63 7.14
N ILE A 249 1.55 9.59 6.47
CA ILE A 249 0.76 8.51 5.88
C ILE A 249 0.97 7.25 6.71
N TRP A 250 -0.11 6.74 7.27
CA TRP A 250 -0.13 5.59 8.17
C TRP A 250 -0.67 4.37 7.45
N CYS A 251 0.19 3.36 7.27
CA CYS A 251 -0.16 2.10 6.65
C CYS A 251 -0.36 1.04 7.74
N TYR A 252 -1.60 0.72 8.06
CA TYR A 252 -1.92 -0.44 8.90
C TYR A 252 -1.91 -1.71 8.05
N TYR A 253 -1.27 -2.77 8.55
CA TYR A 253 -1.19 -4.05 7.86
C TYR A 253 -1.17 -5.21 8.85
N ASN A 254 -1.78 -6.33 8.48
CA ASN A 254 -1.65 -7.58 9.21
C ASN A 254 -0.30 -8.22 8.89
N ALA A 255 0.47 -8.53 9.93
CA ALA A 255 1.70 -9.28 9.84
C ALA A 255 1.48 -10.68 10.42
N LEU A 256 1.70 -11.73 9.63
CA LEU A 256 1.63 -13.12 10.06
C LEU A 256 3.05 -13.68 10.23
N ARG A 257 3.31 -14.18 11.43
CA ARG A 257 4.62 -14.62 11.91
C ARG A 257 5.03 -15.96 11.29
N MET A 258 4.16 -16.96 11.33
CA MET A 258 4.53 -18.32 10.94
C MET A 258 4.07 -18.67 9.51
N PRO A 259 4.96 -19.19 8.64
CA PRO A 259 4.62 -19.58 7.26
C PRO A 259 3.93 -20.95 7.13
N GLY A 260 3.50 -21.52 8.25
CA GLY A 260 2.77 -22.78 8.33
C GLY A 260 2.57 -23.21 9.78
N SER A 261 1.84 -24.30 10.01
CA SER A 261 1.58 -24.81 11.36
C SER A 261 2.77 -25.58 11.92
N ARG A 262 2.87 -25.65 13.25
CA ARG A 262 3.87 -26.47 13.95
C ARG A 262 3.81 -27.94 13.50
N GLN A 263 2.61 -28.45 13.26
CA GLN A 263 2.40 -29.82 12.76
C GLN A 263 3.03 -30.01 11.38
N GLN A 264 2.87 -29.06 10.46
CA GLN A 264 3.50 -29.14 9.14
C GLN A 264 5.03 -29.19 9.24
N TYR A 265 5.64 -28.39 10.14
CA TYR A 265 7.08 -28.47 10.38
C TYR A 265 7.56 -29.84 10.89
N GLN A 266 6.71 -30.57 11.61
CA GLN A 266 7.00 -31.93 12.07
C GLN A 266 6.82 -32.95 10.94
N GLU A 267 5.67 -32.91 10.26
CA GLU A 267 5.30 -33.83 9.19
C GLU A 267 6.29 -33.80 8.02
N PHE A 268 6.73 -32.61 7.62
CA PHE A 268 7.66 -32.42 6.49
C PHE A 268 9.13 -32.40 6.92
N ASN A 269 9.44 -32.88 8.13
CA ASN A 269 10.81 -32.98 8.66
C ASN A 269 11.59 -31.65 8.57
N ARG A 270 10.90 -30.52 8.80
CA ARG A 270 11.45 -29.16 8.75
C ARG A 270 11.67 -28.56 10.13
N SER A 271 11.41 -29.30 11.22
CA SER A 271 11.61 -28.82 12.59
C SER A 271 13.07 -28.39 12.91
N LYS A 272 14.05 -28.86 12.14
CA LYS A 272 15.44 -28.37 12.19
C LYS A 272 15.54 -26.84 11.98
N GLU A 273 14.61 -26.27 11.22
CA GLU A 273 14.54 -24.85 10.94
C GLU A 273 14.16 -24.05 12.17
N LEU A 274 13.13 -24.51 12.89
CA LEU A 274 12.69 -23.91 14.14
C LEU A 274 13.81 -23.95 15.19
N PHE A 275 14.57 -25.06 15.24
CA PHE A 275 15.74 -25.18 16.10
C PHE A 275 16.87 -24.21 15.69
N ARG A 276 17.16 -24.10 14.38
CA ARG A 276 18.20 -23.22 13.83
C ARG A 276 17.97 -21.75 14.22
N LEU A 277 16.72 -21.30 14.19
CA LEU A 277 16.31 -19.94 14.52
C LEU A 277 15.99 -19.72 16.02
N GLY A 278 16.07 -20.77 16.84
CA GLY A 278 15.72 -20.67 18.26
C GLY A 278 14.25 -20.28 18.50
N VAL A 279 13.33 -20.72 17.62
CA VAL A 279 11.91 -20.39 17.74
C VAL A 279 11.35 -20.94 19.05
N SER A 280 10.82 -20.06 19.89
CA SER A 280 10.24 -20.43 21.19
C SER A 280 8.89 -21.15 21.02
N ALA A 281 8.47 -21.87 22.06
CA ALA A 281 7.16 -22.53 22.04
C ALA A 281 6.02 -21.50 22.11
N GLU A 282 6.27 -20.37 22.78
CA GLU A 282 5.35 -19.26 22.99
C GLU A 282 5.02 -18.54 21.67
N ALA A 283 5.98 -18.48 20.73
CA ALA A 283 5.76 -17.88 19.41
C ALA A 283 4.62 -18.55 18.62
N TRP A 284 4.23 -19.79 18.97
CA TRP A 284 3.11 -20.50 18.35
C TRP A 284 1.73 -20.12 18.92
N GLN A 285 1.69 -19.39 20.03
CA GLN A 285 0.46 -18.87 20.65
C GLN A 285 0.13 -17.45 20.17
N ASP A 286 1.07 -16.84 19.44
CA ASP A 286 1.07 -15.44 19.05
C ASP A 286 1.53 -15.33 17.59
N LEU A 287 0.60 -15.60 16.67
CA LEU A 287 0.92 -15.90 15.26
C LEU A 287 0.83 -14.71 14.32
N GLY A 288 0.35 -13.57 14.80
CA GLY A 288 0.22 -12.37 13.98
C GLY A 288 -0.20 -11.15 14.78
N ALA A 289 0.03 -9.99 14.19
CA ALA A 289 -0.29 -8.70 14.77
C ALA A 289 -0.86 -7.75 13.71
N LEU A 290 -1.64 -6.77 14.16
CA LEU A 290 -1.84 -5.54 13.41
C LEU A 290 -0.60 -4.68 13.61
N SER A 291 0.08 -4.35 12.52
CA SER A 291 1.29 -3.55 12.50
C SER A 291 1.03 -2.21 11.83
N LEU A 292 1.88 -1.23 12.13
CA LEU A 292 1.80 0.13 11.58
C LEU A 292 3.16 0.50 10.98
N ALA A 293 3.14 0.88 9.70
CA ALA A 293 4.25 1.56 9.04
C ALA A 293 3.87 3.03 8.80
N LYS A 294 4.83 3.92 9.00
CA LYS A 294 4.63 5.37 8.92
C LYS A 294 5.54 5.94 7.86
N LEU A 295 4.99 6.84 7.05
CA LEU A 295 5.71 7.50 5.96
C LEU A 295 5.47 9.01 6.04
N PRO A 296 6.50 9.87 5.88
CA PRO A 296 6.28 11.29 5.67
C PRO A 296 5.47 11.55 4.39
N ALA A 297 4.78 12.69 4.32
CA ALA A 297 4.01 13.10 3.15
C ALA A 297 4.79 12.89 1.84
N ASP A 298 4.11 12.37 0.82
CA ASP A 298 4.62 12.14 -0.54
C ASP A 298 5.85 11.22 -0.71
N ARG A 299 6.33 10.52 0.33
CA ARG A 299 7.58 9.72 0.24
C ARG A 299 7.40 8.27 -0.21
N PHE A 300 6.41 7.96 -1.03
CA PHE A 300 6.14 6.59 -1.49
C PHE A 300 7.27 6.02 -2.37
N ALA A 301 7.88 6.86 -3.19
CA ALA A 301 9.01 6.52 -4.06
C ALA A 301 9.89 7.75 -4.27
N ALA A 302 11.15 7.54 -4.63
CA ALA A 302 12.10 8.60 -4.93
C ALA A 302 12.76 8.41 -6.29
N LEU A 303 13.06 9.53 -6.94
CA LEU A 303 14.08 9.58 -7.99
C LEU A 303 15.43 9.79 -7.31
N GLU A 304 16.30 8.78 -7.37
CA GLU A 304 17.58 8.75 -6.67
C GLU A 304 18.75 8.98 -7.62
N ALA A 305 19.76 9.71 -7.15
CA ALA A 305 21.04 9.86 -7.84
C ALA A 305 22.19 9.66 -6.86
N ASP A 306 22.85 8.50 -6.95
CA ASP A 306 24.03 8.17 -6.13
C ASP A 306 25.25 9.05 -6.45
N GLU A 307 25.44 9.37 -7.73
CA GLU A 307 26.48 10.31 -8.18
C GLU A 307 25.84 11.57 -8.74
N ALA A 308 25.32 11.54 -9.97
CA ALA A 308 24.64 12.67 -10.56
C ALA A 308 23.47 12.21 -11.42
N GLY A 309 22.36 12.94 -11.35
CA GLY A 309 21.16 12.65 -12.10
C GLY A 309 20.45 13.93 -12.53
N GLN A 310 19.66 13.84 -13.59
CA GLN A 310 18.84 14.95 -14.06
C GLN A 310 17.42 14.48 -14.30
N VAL A 311 16.46 15.25 -13.82
CA VAL A 311 15.02 15.02 -14.03
C VAL A 311 14.44 16.23 -14.74
N LEU A 312 13.62 16.01 -15.77
CA LEU A 312 12.90 17.06 -16.46
C LEU A 312 11.40 16.78 -16.40
N THR A 313 10.63 17.69 -15.83
CA THR A 313 9.18 17.51 -15.67
C THR A 313 8.44 17.56 -17.00
N LYS A 314 7.18 17.08 -17.00
CA LYS A 314 6.20 17.47 -18.03
C LYS A 314 5.98 19.00 -17.99
N PRO A 315 5.57 19.63 -19.11
CA PRO A 315 5.36 21.07 -19.13
C PRO A 315 4.10 21.43 -18.34
N PHE A 316 4.12 22.57 -17.66
CA PHE A 316 2.99 23.09 -16.88
C PHE A 316 2.96 24.63 -16.92
N GLU A 317 1.81 25.19 -16.56
CA GLU A 317 1.62 26.64 -16.46
C GLU A 317 2.12 27.14 -15.11
N LEU A 318 2.95 28.20 -15.12
CA LEU A 318 3.42 28.89 -13.92
C LEU A 318 3.06 30.37 -14.05
N LYS A 319 2.16 30.82 -13.18
CA LYS A 319 1.45 32.10 -13.17
C LYS A 319 1.70 32.88 -11.87
N GLY A 320 2.88 32.71 -11.29
CA GLY A 320 3.34 33.44 -10.12
C GLY A 320 3.44 32.62 -8.84
N GLU A 321 2.99 31.37 -8.88
CA GLU A 321 3.09 30.41 -7.80
C GLU A 321 4.54 30.21 -7.34
N ASP A 322 4.69 29.83 -6.08
CA ASP A 322 5.94 29.38 -5.52
C ASP A 322 6.17 27.89 -5.84
N VAL A 323 7.43 27.46 -5.94
CA VAL A 323 7.79 26.06 -6.19
C VAL A 323 8.29 25.45 -4.89
N TYR A 324 7.79 24.26 -4.55
CA TYR A 324 8.19 23.52 -3.37
C TYR A 324 8.74 22.13 -3.73
N LEU A 325 9.66 21.64 -2.89
CA LEU A 325 10.30 20.33 -3.04
C LEU A 325 10.11 19.50 -1.77
N ASN A 326 9.95 18.19 -1.97
CA ASN A 326 10.19 17.17 -0.95
C ASN A 326 11.40 16.35 -1.38
N ALA A 327 12.50 16.46 -0.63
CA ALA A 327 13.77 15.86 -1.01
C ALA A 327 14.63 15.52 0.22
N ASP A 328 15.50 14.52 0.05
CA ASP A 328 16.61 14.21 0.95
C ASP A 328 17.92 14.40 0.20
N ALA A 329 18.65 15.43 0.60
CA ALA A 329 19.98 15.81 0.16
C ALA A 329 20.89 16.09 1.36
N LYS A 330 20.76 15.34 2.47
CA LYS A 330 21.63 15.51 3.67
C LYS A 330 23.12 15.44 3.33
N TRP A 331 23.47 14.61 2.36
CA TRP A 331 24.84 14.35 1.92
C TRP A 331 25.15 14.91 0.54
N GLY A 332 24.21 15.64 -0.03
CA GLY A 332 24.20 15.97 -1.44
C GLY A 332 23.58 17.33 -1.71
N LYS A 333 23.11 17.52 -2.94
CA LYS A 333 22.56 18.77 -3.42
C LYS A 333 21.44 18.52 -4.42
N VAL A 334 20.39 19.32 -4.34
CA VAL A 334 19.37 19.44 -5.39
C VAL A 334 19.38 20.87 -5.93
N TYR A 335 19.62 21.01 -7.22
CA TYR A 335 19.42 22.28 -7.91
C TYR A 335 18.15 22.22 -8.75
N VAL A 336 17.48 23.36 -8.87
CA VAL A 336 16.27 23.51 -9.68
C VAL A 336 16.48 24.61 -10.70
N GLU A 337 16.07 24.36 -11.93
CA GLU A 337 16.09 25.32 -13.03
C GLU A 337 14.72 25.37 -13.70
N ILE A 338 14.26 26.57 -14.05
CA ILE A 338 13.09 26.75 -14.92
C ILE A 338 13.57 26.81 -16.37
N VAL A 339 12.97 25.97 -17.22
CA VAL A 339 13.24 25.95 -18.66
C VAL A 339 11.98 26.17 -19.47
N GLU A 340 12.12 26.74 -20.66
CA GLU A 340 11.02 26.89 -21.62
C GLU A 340 10.43 25.52 -21.99
N GLY A 341 9.10 25.39 -21.97
CA GLY A 341 8.43 24.10 -22.14
C GLY A 341 8.66 23.44 -23.50
N ALA A 342 8.79 24.24 -24.56
CA ALA A 342 9.02 23.76 -25.93
C ALA A 342 10.52 23.58 -26.25
N SER A 343 11.32 24.64 -26.08
CA SER A 343 12.73 24.65 -26.49
C SER A 343 13.65 23.95 -25.48
N ARG A 344 13.21 23.81 -24.22
CA ARG A 344 13.99 23.32 -23.07
C ARG A 344 15.23 24.18 -22.77
N LYS A 345 15.29 25.39 -23.31
CA LYS A 345 16.32 26.37 -22.97
C LYS A 345 16.05 26.93 -21.58
N ALA A 346 17.13 27.17 -20.84
CA ALA A 346 17.07 27.83 -19.54
C ALA A 346 16.43 29.22 -19.68
N VAL A 347 15.53 29.55 -18.76
CA VAL A 347 14.94 30.88 -18.67
C VAL A 347 15.94 31.81 -17.99
N GLU A 348 16.12 33.00 -18.55
CA GLU A 348 17.04 34.00 -18.01
C GLU A 348 16.68 34.34 -16.54
N GLY A 349 17.60 34.18 -15.57
CA GLY A 349 17.40 34.46 -14.15
C GLY A 349 16.94 33.28 -13.29
N PHE A 350 16.59 32.16 -13.91
CA PHE A 350 16.11 30.94 -13.25
C PHE A 350 16.97 29.70 -13.55
N TRP A 351 18.25 29.93 -13.89
CA TRP A 351 19.19 28.90 -14.34
C TRP A 351 20.23 28.51 -13.27
N VAL A 352 20.95 27.43 -13.54
CA VAL A 352 22.18 27.03 -12.83
C VAL A 352 23.32 27.01 -13.86
N PRO A 353 24.29 27.95 -13.82
CA PRO A 353 25.62 27.51 -13.40
C PRO A 353 26.45 28.55 -12.62
N LEU A 354 27.33 27.99 -11.77
CA LEU A 354 28.53 28.56 -11.14
C LEU A 354 28.39 29.55 -9.99
N GLU A 355 27.37 30.42 -9.90
CA GLU A 355 27.14 31.27 -8.72
C GLU A 355 25.64 31.55 -8.48
N GLU A 356 25.09 30.96 -7.39
CA GLU A 356 23.92 31.44 -6.61
C GLU A 356 22.54 31.45 -7.33
N PRO A 357 21.66 30.46 -7.11
CA PRO A 357 21.11 30.20 -5.78
C PRO A 357 21.76 29.02 -5.07
N GLU A 358 21.72 29.05 -3.74
CA GLU A 358 22.14 27.91 -2.93
C GLU A 358 21.30 26.68 -3.31
N PRO A 359 21.92 25.51 -3.50
CA PRO A 359 21.17 24.28 -3.70
C PRO A 359 20.32 23.99 -2.46
N PHE A 360 19.27 23.19 -2.65
CA PHE A 360 18.68 22.51 -1.52
C PHE A 360 19.69 21.49 -0.95
N VAL A 361 19.91 21.57 0.35
CA VAL A 361 20.70 20.64 1.17
C VAL A 361 19.88 20.36 2.43
N GLY A 362 19.90 19.12 2.92
CA GLY A 362 19.12 18.71 4.08
C GLY A 362 18.03 17.71 3.72
N ASP A 363 17.04 17.56 4.59
CA ASP A 363 15.94 16.60 4.42
C ASP A 363 14.65 17.23 4.88
N GLU A 364 13.85 17.64 3.91
CA GLU A 364 12.65 18.41 4.13
C GLU A 364 11.51 17.79 3.32
N VAL A 365 10.35 17.66 3.96
CA VAL A 365 9.09 17.31 3.29
C VAL A 365 8.51 18.48 2.52
N ARG A 366 9.01 19.70 2.79
CA ARG A 366 8.52 20.95 2.20
C ARG A 366 9.59 22.05 2.26
N PHE A 367 10.35 22.17 1.18
CA PHE A 367 11.33 23.24 0.98
C PHE A 367 10.86 24.20 -0.12
N LYS A 368 10.80 25.50 0.18
CA LYS A 368 10.47 26.52 -0.82
C LYS A 368 11.70 26.87 -1.66
N VAL A 369 11.62 26.67 -2.97
CA VAL A 369 12.68 27.06 -3.90
C VAL A 369 12.78 28.58 -3.97
N THR A 370 13.99 29.09 -3.82
CA THR A 370 14.28 30.52 -3.94
C THR A 370 15.04 30.80 -5.24
N TRP A 371 14.71 31.92 -5.86
CA TRP A 371 15.27 32.34 -7.15
C TRP A 371 16.01 33.66 -6.95
N LYS A 372 17.16 33.81 -7.62
CA LYS A 372 17.93 35.06 -7.57
C LYS A 372 17.27 36.19 -8.35
N ALA A 373 16.59 35.87 -9.45
CA ALA A 373 15.90 36.88 -10.25
C ALA A 373 14.70 37.48 -9.50
N GLN A 374 14.63 38.80 -9.48
CA GLN A 374 13.43 39.52 -9.08
C GLN A 374 12.43 39.46 -10.24
N HIS A 375 11.67 38.36 -10.28
CA HIS A 375 10.66 38.10 -11.30
C HIS A 375 9.40 37.55 -10.61
N ASP A 376 8.25 37.94 -11.12
CA ASP A 376 6.93 37.55 -10.62
C ASP A 376 6.55 36.08 -10.90
N ARG A 377 7.43 35.30 -11.54
CA ARG A 377 7.20 33.92 -12.02
C ARG A 377 5.96 33.76 -12.91
N VAL A 378 5.55 34.81 -13.62
CA VAL A 378 4.47 34.74 -14.60
C VAL A 378 5.07 34.50 -15.98
N PHE A 379 4.76 33.34 -16.57
CA PHE A 379 5.23 32.97 -17.90
C PHE A 379 4.06 32.91 -18.89
N HIS A 380 4.26 33.43 -20.11
CA HIS A 380 3.24 33.40 -21.17
C HIS A 380 3.15 32.06 -21.91
N GLN A 381 4.15 31.20 -21.71
CA GLN A 381 4.22 29.87 -22.29
C GLN A 381 4.47 28.85 -21.18
N PRO A 382 4.03 27.58 -21.35
CA PRO A 382 4.33 26.53 -20.41
C PRO A 382 5.83 26.42 -20.14
N VAL A 383 6.17 26.16 -18.89
CA VAL A 383 7.55 25.93 -18.44
C VAL A 383 7.73 24.48 -18.00
N ARG A 384 8.97 24.08 -17.73
CA ARG A 384 9.31 22.83 -17.04
C ARG A 384 10.29 23.13 -15.93
N LEU A 385 10.31 22.28 -14.91
CA LEU A 385 11.40 22.23 -13.95
C LEU A 385 12.41 21.19 -14.39
N ARG A 386 13.68 21.57 -14.29
CA ARG A 386 14.79 20.66 -14.42
C ARG A 386 15.47 20.57 -13.06
N PHE A 387 15.52 19.35 -12.53
CA PHE A 387 16.22 19.04 -11.29
C PHE A 387 17.59 18.46 -11.64
N TYR A 388 18.62 18.92 -10.95
CA TYR A 388 19.94 18.31 -10.95
C TYR A 388 20.18 17.75 -9.56
N LEU A 389 20.34 16.43 -9.49
CA LEU A 389 20.51 15.67 -8.26
C LEU A 389 21.98 15.26 -8.15
N HIS A 390 22.58 15.42 -6.99
CA HIS A 390 23.88 14.86 -6.66
C HIS A 390 23.82 14.27 -5.26
N GLN A 391 23.99 12.95 -5.10
CA GLN A 391 23.87 12.25 -3.82
C GLN A 391 22.56 12.60 -3.08
N ALA A 392 21.45 12.56 -3.83
CA ALA A 392 20.16 13.07 -3.37
C ALA A 392 18.98 12.24 -3.88
N ARG A 393 17.87 12.35 -3.14
CA ARG A 393 16.56 11.76 -3.45
C ARG A 393 15.54 12.87 -3.62
N LEU A 394 14.81 12.85 -4.73
CA LEU A 394 13.66 13.71 -4.97
C LEU A 394 12.38 12.87 -4.88
N TYR A 395 11.51 13.20 -3.91
CA TYR A 395 10.25 12.47 -3.69
C TYR A 395 9.09 13.12 -4.45
N SER A 396 8.88 14.42 -4.27
CA SER A 396 7.82 15.17 -4.94
C SER A 396 8.19 16.65 -5.14
N PHE A 397 7.41 17.33 -5.98
CA PHE A 397 7.40 18.78 -6.12
C PHE A 397 5.98 19.26 -6.42
N TRP A 398 5.66 20.50 -6.06
CA TRP A 398 4.38 21.13 -6.39
C TRP A 398 4.52 22.65 -6.47
N ILE A 399 3.43 23.31 -6.89
CA ILE A 399 3.31 24.77 -6.96
C ILE A 399 2.11 25.23 -6.14
N GLU A 400 2.20 26.41 -5.50
CA GLU A 400 1.11 27.03 -4.72
C GLU A 400 1.17 28.56 -4.67
#